data_AF-A0A6N6N140-F1
#
_entry.id   AF-A0A6N6N140-F1
#
_cell.length_a   1.000
_cell.length_b   1.000
_cell.length_c   1.000
_cell.angle_alpha   90.00
_cell.angle_beta   90.00
_cell.angle_gamma   90.00
#
_symmetry.space_group_name_H-M   'P 1'
#
loop_
_entity.id
_entity.type
_entity.pdbx_description
1 polymer ?
#
loop_
_entity_poly.entity_id
_entity_poly.type
_entity_poly.pdbx_seq_one_letter_code
_entity_poly.pdbx_strand_id
1 'polypeptide(L)'
;MPQRTVEELEKELGTLLGSDCPACAAQDINAALQVSGLLEAKGFSFAMKDCCPKSMTDTRWRAVFARGDEEYAVEHESSAKAVCAAAVAALQV
;
A
#
# COMPACT_ATOMS: atom_id res chain seq x y z
N MET A 1 -12.12 8.13 4.67
CA MET A 1 -11.59 7.72 3.35
C MET A 1 -12.47 6.60 2.83
N PRO A 2 -12.84 6.59 1.54
CA PRO A 2 -13.61 5.48 0.98
C PRO A 2 -12.80 4.19 1.13
N GLN A 3 -13.43 3.14 1.66
CA GLN A 3 -12.84 1.82 1.76
C GLN A 3 -12.77 1.23 0.36
N ARG A 4 -11.62 1.38 -0.32
CA ARG A 4 -11.39 0.70 -1.61
C ARG A 4 -11.46 -0.81 -1.40
N THR A 5 -12.18 -1.51 -2.27
CA THR A 5 -12.21 -2.97 -2.23
C THR A 5 -10.89 -3.55 -2.74
N VAL A 6 -10.72 -4.86 -2.55
CA VAL A 6 -9.57 -5.57 -3.09
C VAL A 6 -9.52 -5.43 -4.61
N GLU A 7 -10.64 -5.67 -5.27
CA GLU A 7 -10.76 -5.65 -6.73
C GLU A 7 -10.45 -4.26 -7.31
N GLU A 8 -10.88 -3.20 -6.61
CA GLU A 8 -10.56 -1.83 -6.99
C GLU A 8 -9.05 -1.56 -6.88
N LEU A 9 -8.41 -1.98 -5.79
CA LEU A 9 -6.97 -1.80 -5.59
C LEU A 9 -6.13 -2.59 -6.61
N GLU A 10 -6.47 -3.85 -6.87
CA GLU A 10 -5.79 -4.68 -7.88
C GLU A 10 -5.89 -4.05 -9.27
N LYS A 11 -7.08 -3.54 -9.62
CA LYS A 11 -7.31 -2.90 -10.91
C LYS A 11 -6.54 -1.58 -11.04
N GLU A 12 -6.56 -0.75 -10.01
CA GLU A 12 -5.81 0.52 -9.99
C GLU A 12 -4.31 0.25 -10.08
N LEU A 13 -3.78 -0.69 -9.28
CA LEU A 13 -2.37 -1.08 -9.33
C LEU A 13 -1.97 -1.68 -10.68
N GLY A 14 -2.78 -2.58 -11.24
CA GLY A 14 -2.53 -3.14 -12.56
C GLY A 14 -2.52 -2.08 -13.66
N THR A 15 -3.33 -1.03 -13.52
CA THR A 15 -3.33 0.10 -14.47
C THR A 15 -2.05 0.95 -14.34
N LEU A 16 -1.55 1.16 -13.12
CA LEU A 16 -0.42 2.04 -12.84
C LEU A 16 0.94 1.36 -13.00
N LEU A 17 1.03 0.06 -12.70
CA LEU A 17 2.26 -0.74 -12.72
C LEU A 17 2.35 -1.67 -13.94
N GLY A 18 1.23 -1.93 -14.62
CA GLY A 18 1.20 -2.79 -15.81
C GLY A 18 1.64 -4.22 -15.50
N SER A 19 2.50 -4.78 -16.35
CA SER A 19 3.00 -6.16 -16.24
C SER A 19 3.86 -6.42 -15.00
N ASP A 20 4.39 -5.37 -14.37
CA ASP A 20 5.20 -5.51 -13.16
C ASP A 20 4.33 -5.64 -11.90
N CYS A 21 3.01 -5.43 -12.00
CA CYS A 21 2.11 -5.55 -10.86
C CYS A 21 2.07 -7.01 -10.33
N PRO A 22 2.44 -7.25 -9.05
CA PRO A 22 2.27 -8.54 -8.42
C PRO A 22 0.79 -8.94 -8.39
N ALA A 23 0.50 -10.22 -8.62
CA ALA A 23 -0.85 -10.74 -8.49
C ALA A 23 -1.27 -10.78 -7.01
N CYS A 24 -2.54 -10.42 -6.73
CA CYS A 24 -3.13 -10.49 -5.40
C CYS A 24 -2.47 -9.57 -4.35
N ALA A 25 -1.86 -8.46 -4.78
CA ALA A 25 -1.18 -7.50 -3.91
C ALA A 25 -2.08 -6.94 -2.79
N ALA A 26 -3.37 -6.72 -3.04
CA ALA A 26 -4.33 -6.20 -2.06
C ALA A 26 -4.84 -7.26 -1.06
N GLN A 27 -4.48 -8.53 -1.25
CA GLN A 27 -4.86 -9.67 -0.38
C GLN A 27 -3.66 -10.27 0.35
N ASP A 28 -2.50 -10.34 -0.30
CA ASP A 28 -1.27 -10.93 0.24
C ASP A 28 -0.25 -9.84 0.57
N ILE A 29 0.15 -9.76 1.84
CA ILE A 29 1.13 -8.79 2.30
C ILE A 29 2.50 -8.94 1.62
N ASN A 30 2.93 -10.15 1.28
CA ASN A 30 4.21 -10.35 0.59
C ASN A 30 4.15 -9.78 -0.84
N ALA A 31 3.03 -10.00 -1.54
CA ALA A 31 2.80 -9.39 -2.85
C ALA A 31 2.68 -7.85 -2.73
N ALA A 32 2.04 -7.35 -1.67
CA ALA A 32 2.00 -5.91 -1.38
C ALA A 32 3.40 -5.32 -1.13
N LEU A 33 4.28 -6.04 -0.43
CA LEU A 33 5.67 -5.60 -0.21
C LEU A 33 6.51 -5.67 -1.48
N GLN A 34 6.16 -6.50 -2.46
CA GLN A 34 6.77 -6.41 -3.79
C GLN A 34 6.37 -5.10 -4.49
N VAL A 35 5.11 -4.65 -4.33
CA VAL A 35 4.69 -3.33 -4.81
C VAL A 35 5.53 -2.22 -4.17
N SER A 36 5.79 -2.28 -2.85
CA SER A 36 6.66 -1.27 -2.23
C SER A 36 8.06 -1.26 -2.84
N GLY A 37 8.65 -2.42 -3.10
CA GLY A 37 9.95 -2.50 -3.79
C GLY A 37 9.96 -1.87 -5.19
N LEU A 38 8.85 -1.99 -5.93
CA LEU A 38 8.70 -1.34 -7.24
C LEU A 38 8.65 0.19 -7.12
N LEU A 39 7.96 0.71 -6.09
CA LEU A 39 7.93 2.14 -5.81
C LEU A 39 9.30 2.64 -5.32
N GLU A 40 10.01 1.86 -4.51
CA GLU A 40 11.37 2.19 -4.08
C GLU A 40 12.34 2.29 -5.27
N ALA A 41 12.23 1.38 -6.24
CA ALA A 41 12.98 1.47 -7.50
C ALA A 41 12.63 2.73 -8.33
N LYS A 42 11.45 3.33 -8.11
CA LYS A 42 11.01 4.61 -8.71
C LYS A 42 11.39 5.84 -7.86
N GLY A 43 12.16 5.65 -6.79
CA GLY A 43 12.67 6.72 -5.93
C GLY A 43 11.78 7.10 -4.76
N PHE A 44 10.76 6.29 -4.45
CA PHE A 44 10.03 6.43 -3.20
C PHE A 44 10.79 5.78 -2.04
N SER A 45 10.46 6.18 -0.83
CA SER A 45 10.82 5.48 0.40
C SER A 45 9.55 4.88 0.99
N PHE A 46 9.65 3.69 1.59
CA PHE A 46 8.52 2.99 2.17
C PHE A 46 8.71 2.77 3.67
N ALA A 47 7.64 3.00 4.44
CA ALA A 47 7.56 2.64 5.84
C ALA A 47 6.20 2.04 6.17
N MET A 48 6.20 1.02 7.03
CA MET A 48 5.00 0.44 7.60
C MET A 48 5.04 0.52 9.12
N LYS A 49 3.91 0.89 9.72
CA LYS A 49 3.76 0.98 11.16
C LYS A 49 2.52 0.23 11.64
N ASP A 50 2.69 -0.57 12.68
CA ASP A 50 1.58 -1.08 13.46
C ASP A 50 1.09 0.02 14.43
N CYS A 51 -0.17 0.40 14.27
CA CYS A 51 -0.82 1.47 15.04
C CYS A 51 -1.60 0.95 16.25
N CYS A 52 -1.75 -0.36 16.42
CA CYS A 52 -2.45 -0.98 17.55
C CYS A 52 -1.62 -2.06 18.27
N PRO A 53 -0.34 -1.81 18.64
CA PRO A 53 0.56 -2.85 19.18
C PRO A 53 0.15 -3.42 20.56
N LYS A 54 -1.00 -3.02 21.12
CA LYS A 54 -1.52 -3.46 22.43
C LYS A 54 -2.99 -3.87 22.41
N SER A 55 -3.67 -3.82 21.26
CA SER A 55 -5.03 -4.32 21.16
C SER A 55 -5.00 -5.77 20.71
N MET A 56 -5.69 -6.65 21.44
CA MET A 56 -5.86 -8.06 21.06
C MET A 56 -6.94 -8.23 19.98
N THR A 57 -7.76 -7.21 19.76
CA THR A 57 -8.97 -7.26 18.91
C THR A 57 -8.85 -6.37 17.68
N ASP A 58 -8.05 -5.31 17.74
CA ASP A 58 -7.93 -4.34 16.67
C ASP A 58 -6.54 -4.38 16.06
N THR A 59 -6.47 -4.72 14.79
CA THR A 59 -5.25 -4.60 14.00
C THR A 59 -5.39 -3.35 13.14
N ARG A 60 -4.42 -2.44 13.19
CA ARG A 60 -4.39 -1.27 12.29
C ARG A 60 -2.98 -1.03 11.80
N TRP A 61 -2.84 -0.99 10.49
CA TRP A 61 -1.58 -0.76 9.81
C TRP A 61 -1.61 0.60 9.14
N ARG A 62 -0.51 1.33 9.25
CA ARG A 62 -0.25 2.53 8.46
C ARG A 62 0.89 2.24 7.49
N ALA A 63 0.60 2.33 6.20
CA ALA A 63 1.61 2.31 5.15
C ALA A 63 1.88 3.75 4.71
N VAL A 64 3.16 4.06 4.50
CA VAL A 64 3.62 5.39 4.12
C VAL A 64 4.60 5.25 2.96
N PHE A 65 4.33 5.94 1.86
CA PHE A 65 5.30 6.19 0.80
C PHE A 65 5.69 7.65 0.80
N ALA A 66 6.97 7.96 0.63
CA ALA A 66 7.43 9.34 0.54
C ALA A 66 8.43 9.54 -0.60
N ARG A 67 8.33 10.66 -1.31
CA ARG A 67 9.30 11.08 -2.35
C ARG A 67 9.56 12.57 -2.24
N GLY A 68 10.77 12.94 -1.83
CA GLY A 68 11.08 14.33 -1.51
C GLY A 68 10.28 14.80 -0.29
N ASP A 69 9.55 15.91 -0.43
CA ASP A 69 8.72 16.49 0.63
C ASP A 69 7.27 15.97 0.62
N GLU A 70 6.92 15.08 -0.32
CA GLU A 70 5.58 14.51 -0.45
C GLU A 70 5.47 13.17 0.31
N GLU A 71 4.42 13.04 1.13
CA GLU A 71 4.09 11.83 1.88
C GLU A 71 2.68 11.34 1.55
N TYR A 72 2.56 10.04 1.24
CA TYR A 72 1.33 9.34 0.93
C TYR A 72 1.10 8.25 1.98
N ALA A 73 0.26 8.55 2.97
CA ALA A 73 -0.02 7.66 4.08
C ALA A 73 -1.46 7.14 4.05
N VAL A 74 -1.64 5.83 4.22
CA VAL A 74 -2.95 5.20 4.35
C VAL A 74 -2.97 4.25 5.54
N GLU A 75 -4.05 4.32 6.32
CA GLU A 75 -4.33 3.41 7.42
C GLU A 75 -5.43 2.40 7.04
N HIS A 76 -5.21 1.13 7.34
CA HIS A 76 -6.21 0.07 7.14
C HIS A 76 -6.02 -1.06 8.17
N GLU A 77 -7.09 -1.79 8.47
CA GLU A 77 -7.04 -3.02 9.28
C GLU A 77 -6.25 -4.17 8.64
N SER A 78 -6.01 -4.09 7.32
CA SER A 78 -5.27 -5.08 6.55
C SER A 78 -4.00 -4.41 6.06
N SER A 79 -2.85 -5.01 6.38
CA SER A 79 -1.54 -4.51 5.97
C SER A 79 -1.42 -4.45 4.44
N ALA A 80 -1.87 -5.49 3.74
CA ALA A 80 -1.85 -5.54 2.28
C ALA A 80 -2.65 -4.40 1.65
N LYS A 81 -3.87 -4.15 2.14
CA LYS A 81 -4.71 -3.04 1.68
C LYS A 81 -4.10 -1.67 2.01
N ALA A 82 -3.51 -1.50 3.20
CA ALA A 82 -2.84 -0.25 3.57
C ALA A 82 -1.71 0.06 2.57
N VAL A 83 -0.85 -0.91 2.27
CA VAL A 83 0.25 -0.75 1.31
C VAL A 83 -0.27 -0.42 -0.08
N CYS A 84 -1.21 -1.21 -0.59
CA CYS A 84 -1.73 -1.02 -1.95
C CYS A 84 -2.42 0.34 -2.10
N ALA A 85 -3.21 0.75 -1.12
CA ALA A 85 -3.89 2.04 -1.16
C ALA A 85 -2.90 3.23 -1.10
N ALA A 86 -1.86 3.13 -0.27
CA ALA A 86 -0.80 4.14 -0.20
C ALA A 86 0.01 4.18 -1.50
N ALA A 87 0.32 3.03 -2.10
CA ALA A 87 1.03 2.94 -3.37
C ALA A 87 0.22 3.55 -4.51
N VAL A 88 -1.09 3.27 -4.58
CA VAL A 88 -1.98 3.90 -5.56
C VAL A 88 -2.01 5.42 -5.38
N ALA A 89 -2.11 5.92 -4.14
CA ALA A 89 -2.07 7.36 -3.88
C ALA A 89 -0.74 7.99 -4.32
N ALA A 90 0.38 7.31 -4.09
CA ALA A 90 1.72 7.76 -4.48
C ALA A 90 2.00 7.70 -5.99
N LEU A 91 1.30 6.83 -6.73
CA LEU A 91 1.46 6.67 -8.19
C LEU A 91 0.49 7.52 -9.01
N GLN A 92 -0.54 8.09 -8.38
CA GLN A 92 -1.56 8.94 -9.03
C GLN A 92 -1.16 10.42 -9.13
N VAL A 93 0.04 10.79 -8.70
CA VAL A 93 0.61 12.15 -8.76
C VAL A 93 1.44 12.44 -10.01
#